data_AF-A0AAD9AHL8-F1
#
_entry.id   AF-A0AAD9AHL8-F1
#
_cell.length_a   1.000
_cell.length_b   1.000
_cell.length_c   1.000
_cell.angle_alpha   90.00
_cell.angle_beta   90.00
_cell.angle_gamma   90.00
#
_symmetry.space_group_name_H-M   'P 1'
#
loop_
_entity.id
_entity.type
_entity.pdbx_description
1 polymer ?
#
loop_
_entity_poly.entity_id
_entity_poly.type
_entity_poly.pdbx_seq_one_letter_code
_entity_poly.pdbx_strand_id
1 'polypeptide(L)'
;MAPSALPEEPQMYAPTVTEMARGRRFYPSHRFITSCGTVTVDLNARRVLLVYNKRHRIHQLPKGRKNIGEDLLAAALRETREETGVVVTPIPLQIRTRATPADAPPGAPDITEETDSTEPLAVCHYPDPNSGAMKMVFYFVVEGRSGLAPSGWTGEDRSKFDIIWVDFAEAADKLAFKEDGMVVTKALEDLRVSGYDA
;
A
#
# COMPACT_ATOMS: atom_id res chain seq x y z
N MET A 1 49.76 -24.86 -2.71
CA MET A 1 48.80 -23.78 -2.36
C MET A 1 47.66 -23.87 -3.36
N ALA A 2 46.45 -24.18 -2.90
CA ALA A 2 45.28 -24.13 -3.77
C ALA A 2 44.83 -22.66 -3.88
N PRO A 3 44.56 -22.12 -5.08
CA PRO A 3 43.99 -20.80 -5.21
C PRO A 3 42.55 -20.84 -4.67
N SER A 4 42.30 -19.99 -3.68
CA SER A 4 40.96 -19.70 -3.18
C SER A 4 40.19 -18.99 -4.30
N ALA A 5 39.28 -19.71 -4.95
CA ALA A 5 38.27 -19.10 -5.80
C ALA A 5 37.14 -18.63 -4.89
N LEU A 6 37.32 -17.47 -4.26
CA LEU A 6 36.16 -16.69 -3.84
C LEU A 6 35.38 -16.34 -5.12
N PRO A 7 34.06 -16.57 -5.16
CA PRO A 7 33.27 -16.17 -6.32
C PRO A 7 33.43 -14.67 -6.53
N GLU A 8 33.78 -14.26 -7.76
CA GLU A 8 33.85 -12.86 -8.14
C GLU A 8 32.52 -12.18 -7.81
N GLU A 9 32.59 -11.05 -7.10
CA GLU A 9 31.42 -10.21 -6.86
C GLU A 9 30.79 -9.84 -8.21
N PRO A 10 29.46 -9.95 -8.36
CA PRO A 10 28.80 -9.61 -9.61
C PRO A 10 29.05 -8.13 -9.95
N GLN A 11 29.84 -7.91 -10.99
CA GLN A 11 30.16 -6.58 -11.48
C GLN A 11 28.90 -5.90 -12.02
N MET A 12 28.39 -4.90 -11.31
CA MET A 12 27.24 -4.10 -11.76
C MET A 12 27.63 -3.29 -13.00
N TYR A 13 27.26 -3.77 -14.19
CA TYR A 13 27.41 -3.00 -15.42
C TYR A 13 26.36 -1.89 -15.48
N ALA A 14 26.77 -0.69 -15.88
CA ALA A 14 25.82 0.39 -16.17
C ALA A 14 24.89 -0.05 -17.32
N PRO A 15 23.55 0.09 -17.17
CA PRO A 15 22.62 -0.32 -18.19
C PRO A 15 22.79 0.52 -19.46
N THR A 16 22.69 -0.11 -20.62
CA THR A 16 22.71 0.57 -21.93
C THR A 16 21.44 1.41 -22.13
N VAL A 17 21.50 2.43 -22.99
CA VAL A 17 20.32 3.23 -23.34
C VAL A 17 19.17 2.35 -23.86
N THR A 18 19.48 1.30 -24.62
CA THR A 18 18.50 0.34 -25.14
C THR A 18 17.81 -0.42 -24.00
N GLU A 19 18.57 -0.88 -23.00
CA GLU A 19 18.00 -1.52 -21.81
C GLU A 19 17.16 -0.55 -20.98
N MET A 20 17.64 0.68 -20.80
CA MET A 20 16.91 1.73 -20.11
C MET A 20 15.60 2.09 -20.82
N ALA A 21 15.56 2.06 -22.16
CA ALA A 21 14.38 2.40 -22.95
C ALA A 21 13.31 1.29 -22.91
N ARG A 22 13.69 0.06 -22.59
CA ARG A 22 12.79 -1.09 -22.57
C ARG A 22 11.67 -0.88 -21.56
N GLY A 23 10.43 -0.92 -22.02
CA GLY A 23 9.25 -0.82 -21.17
C GLY A 23 8.91 0.60 -20.67
N ARG A 24 9.66 1.63 -21.05
CA ARG A 24 9.31 3.03 -20.71
C ARG A 24 7.96 3.41 -21.32
N ARG A 25 7.13 4.07 -20.51
CA ARG A 25 5.84 4.66 -20.92
C ARG A 25 5.75 6.09 -20.43
N PHE A 26 5.20 6.97 -21.26
CA PHE A 26 4.96 8.36 -20.92
C PHE A 26 3.47 8.57 -20.60
N TYR A 27 3.19 9.06 -19.39
CA TYR A 27 1.86 9.47 -18.97
C TYR A 27 1.93 10.94 -18.53
N PRO A 28 1.39 11.90 -19.31
CA PRO A 28 1.30 13.28 -18.86
C PRO A 28 0.32 13.39 -17.66
N SER A 29 0.41 14.46 -16.88
CA SER A 29 -0.31 14.61 -15.60
C SER A 29 -1.83 14.40 -15.67
N HIS A 30 -2.46 14.73 -16.80
CA HIS A 30 -3.91 14.52 -17.01
C HIS A 30 -4.28 13.08 -17.44
N ARG A 31 -3.28 12.20 -17.63
CA ARG A 31 -3.44 10.80 -18.04
C ARG A 31 -3.05 9.80 -16.95
N PHE A 32 -2.73 10.26 -15.75
CA PHE A 32 -2.59 9.37 -14.60
C PHE A 32 -3.29 9.93 -13.37
N ILE A 33 -3.62 9.04 -12.43
CA ILE A 33 -4.27 9.37 -11.17
C ILE A 33 -3.41 8.83 -10.03
N THR A 34 -2.98 9.70 -9.13
CA THR A 34 -2.41 9.32 -7.84
C THR A 34 -3.54 9.12 -6.84
N SER A 35 -3.69 7.89 -6.38
CA SER A 35 -4.62 7.49 -5.34
C SER A 35 -3.87 6.85 -4.18
N CYS A 36 -4.46 6.91 -3.00
CA CYS A 36 -3.88 6.39 -1.78
C CYS A 36 -4.96 5.63 -1.01
N GLY A 37 -4.58 4.53 -0.37
CA GLY A 37 -5.48 3.69 0.40
C GLY A 37 -4.77 3.02 1.55
N THR A 38 -5.50 2.25 2.35
CA THR A 38 -4.91 1.59 3.52
C THR A 38 -5.28 0.12 3.60
N VAL A 39 -4.34 -0.68 4.06
CA VAL A 39 -4.65 -1.91 4.81
C VAL A 39 -4.82 -1.48 6.27
N THR A 40 -6.07 -1.27 6.67
CA THR A 40 -6.39 -0.93 8.06
C THR A 40 -6.56 -2.22 8.86
N VAL A 41 -5.72 -2.40 9.87
CA VAL A 41 -5.74 -3.58 10.76
C VAL A 41 -6.24 -3.20 12.14
N ASP A 42 -6.98 -4.11 12.77
CA ASP A 42 -7.18 -4.14 14.21
C ASP A 42 -6.37 -5.31 14.74
N LEU A 43 -5.20 -5.02 15.33
CA LEU A 43 -4.28 -6.06 15.79
C LEU A 43 -4.88 -6.88 16.95
N ASN A 44 -5.69 -6.24 17.80
CA ASN A 44 -6.31 -6.93 18.93
C ASN A 44 -7.40 -7.91 18.48
N ALA A 45 -8.21 -7.49 17.51
CA ALA A 45 -9.28 -8.33 16.96
C ALA A 45 -8.82 -9.26 15.84
N ARG A 46 -7.58 -9.09 15.35
CA ARG A 46 -6.99 -9.79 14.21
C ARG A 46 -7.82 -9.67 12.93
N ARG A 47 -8.23 -8.43 12.61
CA ARG A 47 -9.11 -8.15 11.46
C ARG A 47 -8.59 -7.04 10.56
N VAL A 48 -8.85 -7.18 9.27
CA VAL A 48 -8.67 -6.12 8.27
C VAL A 48 -10.02 -5.47 7.97
N LEU A 49 -10.04 -4.14 7.91
CA LEU A 49 -11.19 -3.37 7.45
C LEU A 49 -11.23 -3.37 5.92
N LEU A 50 -12.34 -3.84 5.36
CA LEU A 50 -12.69 -3.71 3.95
C LEU A 50 -13.93 -2.83 3.80
N VAL A 51 -14.14 -2.34 2.58
CA VAL A 51 -15.39 -1.71 2.18
C VAL A 51 -16.09 -2.56 1.12
N TYR A 52 -17.41 -2.73 1.26
CA TYR A 52 -18.27 -3.25 0.22
C TYR A 52 -18.83 -2.08 -0.59
N ASN A 53 -18.43 -1.98 -1.86
CA ASN A 53 -18.92 -0.99 -2.79
C ASN A 53 -20.31 -1.40 -3.30
N LYS A 54 -21.37 -0.72 -2.86
CA LYS A 54 -22.77 -1.04 -3.20
C LYS A 54 -23.07 -0.90 -4.68
N ARG A 55 -22.41 0.04 -5.36
CA ARG A 55 -22.60 0.29 -6.80
C ARG A 55 -22.01 -0.84 -7.64
N HIS A 56 -20.78 -1.24 -7.34
CA HIS A 56 -20.05 -2.25 -8.12
C HIS A 56 -20.22 -3.67 -7.58
N ARG A 57 -20.79 -3.82 -6.38
CA ARG A 57 -21.02 -5.08 -5.65
C ARG A 57 -19.74 -5.87 -5.41
N ILE A 58 -18.66 -5.16 -5.05
CA ILE A 58 -17.33 -5.74 -4.79
C ILE A 58 -16.82 -5.37 -3.40
N HIS A 59 -16.01 -6.22 -2.81
CA HIS A 59 -15.16 -5.86 -1.68
C HIS A 59 -13.84 -5.31 -2.18
N GLN A 60 -13.38 -4.23 -1.56
CA GLN A 60 -12.13 -3.56 -1.87
C GLN A 60 -11.52 -2.96 -0.59
N LEU A 61 -10.24 -2.60 -0.65
CA LEU A 61 -9.63 -1.74 0.36
C LEU A 61 -10.15 -0.30 0.24
N PRO A 62 -10.27 0.45 1.35
CA PRO A 62 -10.59 1.87 1.29
C PRO A 62 -9.47 2.64 0.59
N LYS A 63 -9.86 3.51 -0.35
CA LYS A 63 -8.91 4.28 -1.17
C LYS A 63 -9.59 5.41 -1.92
N GLY A 64 -8.86 6.49 -2.15
CA GLY A 64 -9.32 7.56 -3.03
C GLY A 64 -8.20 8.42 -3.57
N ARG A 65 -8.58 9.52 -4.22
CA ARG A 65 -7.66 10.34 -5.00
C ARG A 65 -7.01 11.37 -4.10
N LYS A 66 -5.69 11.51 -4.25
CA LYS A 66 -4.92 12.54 -3.55
C LYS A 66 -5.35 13.95 -3.98
N ASN A 67 -5.47 14.86 -3.03
CA ASN A 67 -5.66 16.29 -3.26
C ASN A 67 -4.36 16.98 -3.72
N ILE A 68 -4.45 18.15 -4.34
CA ILE A 68 -3.27 18.94 -4.73
C ILE A 68 -2.51 19.36 -3.47
N GLY A 69 -1.18 19.18 -3.45
CA GLY A 69 -0.32 19.50 -2.30
C GLY A 69 -0.39 18.52 -1.12
N GLU A 70 -1.31 17.56 -1.14
CA GLU A 70 -1.47 16.56 -0.05
C GLU A 70 -0.36 15.49 -0.09
N ASP A 71 0.11 15.07 1.07
CA ASP A 71 1.02 13.94 1.24
C ASP A 71 0.31 12.59 0.96
N LEU A 72 1.05 11.56 0.51
CA LEU A 72 0.45 10.27 0.14
C LEU A 72 -0.17 9.54 1.35
N LEU A 73 0.53 9.52 2.48
CA LEU A 73 0.02 8.89 3.70
C LEU A 73 -1.15 9.71 4.25
N ALA A 74 -1.03 11.04 4.26
CA ALA A 74 -2.14 11.91 4.66
C ALA A 74 -3.42 11.66 3.83
N ALA A 75 -3.27 11.49 2.51
CA ALA A 75 -4.38 11.12 1.63
C ALA A 75 -4.98 9.76 1.98
N ALA A 76 -4.14 8.74 2.23
CA ALA A 76 -4.62 7.42 2.63
C ALA A 76 -5.45 7.48 3.93
N LEU A 77 -4.97 8.21 4.94
CA LEU A 77 -5.67 8.37 6.23
C LEU A 77 -7.01 9.11 6.07
N ARG A 78 -7.02 10.19 5.28
CA ARG A 78 -8.24 10.96 5.00
C ARG A 78 -9.28 10.11 4.28
N GLU A 79 -8.89 9.45 3.18
CA GLU A 79 -9.78 8.63 2.36
C GLU A 79 -10.37 7.47 3.17
N THR A 80 -9.55 6.80 3.99
CA THR A 80 -10.06 5.76 4.90
C THR A 80 -11.09 6.32 5.87
N ARG A 81 -10.85 7.49 6.45
CA ARG A 81 -11.81 8.14 7.35
C ARG A 81 -13.09 8.56 6.62
N GLU A 82 -13.00 9.08 5.40
CA GLU A 82 -14.16 9.50 4.60
C GLU A 82 -15.02 8.29 4.17
N GLU A 83 -14.40 7.24 3.62
CA GLU A 83 -15.12 6.07 3.13
C GLU A 83 -15.71 5.20 4.24
N THR A 84 -15.09 5.19 5.44
CA THR A 84 -15.43 4.22 6.50
C THR A 84 -15.85 4.85 7.83
N GLY A 85 -15.50 6.12 8.07
CA GLY A 85 -15.62 6.79 9.37
C GLY A 85 -14.71 6.25 10.47
N VAL A 86 -13.82 5.30 10.16
CA VAL A 86 -12.84 4.76 11.10
C VAL A 86 -11.68 5.74 11.21
N VAL A 87 -11.35 6.12 12.45
CA VAL A 87 -10.14 6.89 12.74
C VAL A 87 -8.98 5.91 12.79
N VAL A 88 -7.93 6.22 12.05
CA VAL A 88 -6.77 5.36 11.88
C VAL A 88 -5.47 6.09 12.18
N THR A 89 -4.45 5.34 12.60
CA THR A 89 -3.10 5.85 12.86
C THR A 89 -2.07 5.01 12.11
N PRO A 90 -1.06 5.60 11.45
CA PRO A 90 0.01 4.83 10.81
C PRO A 90 0.72 3.90 11.77
N ILE A 91 1.10 2.71 11.29
CA ILE A 91 1.97 1.78 12.02
C ILE A 91 3.34 1.81 11.33
N PRO A 92 4.41 2.23 12.03
CA PRO A 92 5.77 2.07 11.52
C PRO A 92 6.12 0.58 11.42
N LEU A 93 6.60 0.16 10.25
CA LEU A 93 6.98 -1.22 9.95
C LEU A 93 8.38 -1.27 9.30
N GLN A 94 9.06 -2.40 9.45
CA GLN A 94 10.28 -2.74 8.73
C GLN A 94 9.96 -3.17 7.28
N ILE A 95 9.39 -2.24 6.51
CA ILE A 95 9.04 -2.45 5.11
C ILE A 95 10.31 -2.52 4.29
N ARG A 96 10.50 -3.63 3.56
CA ARG A 96 11.53 -3.71 2.53
C ARG A 96 11.22 -2.73 1.41
N THR A 97 11.92 -1.61 1.37
CA THR A 97 11.62 -0.48 0.48
C THR A 97 12.86 -0.03 -0.30
N ARG A 98 12.63 0.56 -1.48
CA ARG A 98 13.70 1.22 -2.25
C ARG A 98 13.84 2.71 -1.91
N ALA A 99 13.13 3.19 -0.88
CA ALA A 99 13.37 4.51 -0.32
C ALA A 99 14.71 4.53 0.42
N THR A 100 15.45 5.62 0.28
CA THR A 100 16.76 5.81 0.92
C THR A 100 16.58 6.54 2.25
N PRO A 101 17.02 5.97 3.38
CA PRO A 101 17.05 6.68 4.66
C PRO A 101 17.84 7.97 4.56
N ALA A 102 17.41 9.02 5.27
CA ALA A 102 18.05 10.34 5.20
C ALA A 102 19.52 10.34 5.66
N ASP A 103 19.86 9.39 6.54
CA ASP A 103 21.16 9.17 7.15
C ASP A 103 21.91 7.98 6.53
N ALA A 104 21.43 7.43 5.41
CA ALA A 104 22.07 6.30 4.74
C ALA A 104 23.51 6.65 4.31
N PRO A 105 24.52 5.80 4.66
CA PRO A 105 25.89 6.02 4.22
C PRO A 105 26.04 5.81 2.71
N PRO A 106 27.06 6.40 2.07
CA PRO A 106 27.43 6.06 0.70
C PRO A 106 27.64 4.55 0.54
N GLY A 107 27.01 3.95 -0.47
CA GLY A 107 27.07 2.50 -0.71
C GLY A 107 26.11 1.66 0.15
N ALA A 108 25.14 2.28 0.84
CA ALA A 108 24.04 1.55 1.46
C ALA A 108 23.31 0.66 0.42
N PRO A 109 22.74 -0.48 0.85
CA PRO A 109 22.01 -1.37 -0.04
C PRO A 109 20.85 -0.68 -0.78
N ASP A 110 20.57 -1.12 -2.00
CA ASP A 110 19.46 -0.65 -2.84
C ASP A 110 18.07 -0.86 -2.22
N ILE A 111 17.96 -1.86 -1.35
CA ILE A 111 16.74 -2.18 -0.60
C ILE A 111 17.05 -1.91 0.86
N THR A 112 16.33 -0.96 1.44
CA THR A 112 16.34 -0.69 2.86
C THR A 112 15.53 -1.77 3.57
N GLU A 113 16.16 -2.39 4.56
CA GLU A 113 15.58 -3.42 5.43
C GLU A 113 15.79 -3.00 6.89
N GLU A 114 15.08 -3.62 7.83
CA GLU A 114 15.27 -3.44 9.29
C GLU A 114 15.11 -1.99 9.81
N THR A 115 14.48 -1.11 9.03
CA THR A 115 14.21 0.29 9.40
C THR A 115 12.72 0.53 9.47
N ASP A 116 12.24 0.98 10.64
CA ASP A 116 10.85 1.34 10.83
C ASP A 116 10.50 2.57 9.98
N SER A 117 9.51 2.41 9.10
CA SER A 117 9.02 3.47 8.24
C SER A 117 7.52 3.34 7.98
N THR A 118 6.94 4.42 7.47
CA THR A 118 5.56 4.46 6.98
C THR A 118 5.53 4.67 5.46
N GLU A 119 6.55 4.15 4.76
CA GLU A 119 6.60 4.18 3.30
C GLU A 119 5.42 3.40 2.71
N PRO A 120 5.03 3.68 1.44
CA PRO A 120 4.02 2.87 0.77
C PRO A 120 4.43 1.40 0.75
N LEU A 121 3.54 0.55 1.26
CA LEU A 121 3.73 -0.91 1.30
C LEU A 121 3.70 -1.51 -0.12
N ALA A 122 2.78 -1.02 -0.95
CA ALA A 122 2.55 -1.54 -2.29
C ALA A 122 1.89 -0.48 -3.17
N VAL A 123 2.00 -0.70 -4.49
CA VAL A 123 1.25 0.05 -5.49
C VAL A 123 0.52 -0.89 -6.44
N CYS A 124 -0.79 -0.72 -6.56
CA CYS A 124 -1.57 -1.33 -7.64
C CYS A 124 -1.77 -0.30 -8.75
N HIS A 125 -1.68 -0.72 -10.00
CA HIS A 125 -1.93 0.17 -11.13
C HIS A 125 -2.84 -0.45 -12.19
N TYR A 126 -3.73 0.35 -12.76
CA TYR A 126 -4.68 -0.10 -13.78
C TYR A 126 -5.29 1.08 -14.53
N PRO A 127 -5.77 0.89 -15.78
CA PRO A 127 -6.57 1.91 -16.46
C PRO A 127 -7.88 2.16 -15.69
N ASP A 128 -8.13 3.41 -15.32
CA ASP A 128 -9.40 3.82 -14.71
C ASP A 128 -10.56 3.60 -15.71
N PRO A 129 -11.60 2.81 -15.37
CA PRO A 129 -12.65 2.46 -16.33
C PRO A 129 -13.44 3.66 -16.87
N ASN A 130 -13.48 4.77 -16.14
CA ASN A 130 -14.28 5.95 -16.52
C ASN A 130 -13.49 6.92 -17.41
N SER A 131 -12.22 7.17 -17.06
CA SER A 131 -11.38 8.19 -17.72
C SER A 131 -10.32 7.61 -18.66
N GLY A 132 -10.01 6.31 -18.54
CA GLY A 132 -8.89 5.67 -19.22
C GLY A 132 -7.51 6.12 -18.72
N ALA A 133 -7.45 6.99 -17.69
CA ALA A 133 -6.19 7.40 -17.08
C ALA A 133 -5.53 6.23 -16.34
N MET A 134 -4.19 6.17 -16.35
CA MET A 134 -3.45 5.19 -15.56
C MET A 134 -3.61 5.51 -14.07
N LYS A 135 -4.39 4.73 -13.34
CA LYS A 135 -4.56 4.87 -11.90
C LYS A 135 -3.43 4.14 -11.20
N MET A 136 -2.84 4.79 -10.21
CA MET A 136 -1.85 4.23 -9.29
C MET A 136 -2.39 4.39 -7.88
N VAL A 137 -2.54 3.29 -7.15
CA VAL A 137 -3.03 3.29 -5.77
C VAL A 137 -1.90 2.86 -4.84
N PHE A 138 -1.39 3.81 -4.05
CA PHE A 138 -0.36 3.57 -3.03
C PHE A 138 -1.04 3.15 -1.72
N TYR A 139 -0.68 1.99 -1.20
CA TYR A 139 -1.28 1.45 0.01
C TYR A 139 -0.33 1.56 1.21
N PHE A 140 -0.88 1.91 2.36
CA PHE A 140 -0.17 2.04 3.64
C PHE A 140 -0.79 1.12 4.70
N VAL A 141 -0.01 0.76 5.72
CA VAL A 141 -0.53 -0.01 6.87
C VAL A 141 -0.86 0.93 8.01
N VAL A 142 -2.06 0.80 8.57
CA VAL A 142 -2.57 1.66 9.63
C VAL A 142 -3.36 0.84 10.65
N GLU A 143 -3.37 1.28 11.90
CA GLU A 143 -4.17 0.71 12.98
C GLU A 143 -5.55 1.39 13.00
N GLY A 144 -6.61 0.59 13.12
CA GLY A 144 -7.96 1.03 13.46
C GLY A 144 -8.57 0.09 14.50
N ARG A 145 -9.72 0.47 15.07
CA ARG A 145 -10.42 -0.36 16.07
C ARG A 145 -11.79 -0.79 15.57
N SER A 146 -12.00 -2.10 15.43
CA SER A 146 -13.25 -2.71 14.98
C SER A 146 -14.38 -2.61 16.02
N GLY A 147 -14.03 -2.48 17.29
CA GLY A 147 -15.00 -2.30 18.39
C GLY A 147 -15.52 -0.87 18.57
N LEU A 148 -15.00 0.10 17.81
CA LEU A 148 -15.46 1.48 17.88
C LEU A 148 -16.41 1.77 16.71
N ALA A 149 -17.59 2.32 17.05
CA ALA A 149 -18.51 2.79 16.02
C ALA A 149 -17.83 3.91 15.21
N PRO A 150 -18.00 3.92 13.87
CA PRO A 150 -17.50 5.00 13.03
C PRO A 150 -17.96 6.37 13.53
N SER A 151 -17.03 7.31 13.62
CA SER A 151 -17.31 8.66 14.12
C SER A 151 -17.28 9.66 12.96
N GLY A 152 -18.33 10.47 12.83
CA GLY A 152 -18.42 11.47 11.76
C GLY A 152 -18.61 10.89 10.35
N TRP A 153 -19.07 9.63 10.23
CA TRP A 153 -19.39 9.03 8.93
C TRP A 153 -20.73 9.56 8.39
N THR A 154 -20.67 10.59 7.55
CA THR A 154 -21.85 11.30 7.06
C THR A 154 -22.19 10.97 5.60
N GLY A 155 -23.50 10.96 5.31
CA GLY A 155 -24.08 11.27 3.99
C GLY A 155 -23.60 10.43 2.80
N GLU A 156 -22.74 11.02 1.97
CA GLU A 156 -22.49 10.55 0.61
C GLU A 156 -21.73 9.22 0.58
N ASP A 157 -20.70 9.02 1.40
CA ASP A 157 -19.90 7.79 1.31
C ASP A 157 -20.53 6.62 2.04
N ARG A 158 -21.28 6.88 3.12
CA ARG A 158 -22.15 5.87 3.76
C ARG A 158 -23.23 5.33 2.81
N SER A 159 -23.65 6.13 1.83
CA SER A 159 -24.58 5.67 0.79
C SER A 159 -23.90 4.76 -0.25
N LYS A 160 -22.58 4.90 -0.45
CA LYS A 160 -21.79 4.15 -1.44
C LYS A 160 -21.21 2.86 -0.87
N PHE A 161 -20.85 2.87 0.41
CA PHE A 161 -20.09 1.81 1.06
C PHE A 161 -20.78 1.23 2.29
N ASP A 162 -20.58 -0.07 2.50
CA ASP A 162 -20.69 -0.68 3.84
C ASP A 162 -19.28 -1.05 4.30
N ILE A 163 -19.04 -0.97 5.61
CA ILE A 163 -17.77 -1.42 6.20
C ILE A 163 -17.90 -2.85 6.69
N ILE A 164 -16.84 -3.64 6.53
CA ILE A 164 -16.76 -4.99 7.08
C ILE A 164 -15.36 -5.24 7.62
N TRP A 165 -15.30 -5.78 8.83
CA TRP A 165 -14.07 -6.28 9.42
C TRP A 165 -13.97 -7.78 9.17
N VAL A 166 -12.89 -8.21 8.53
CA VAL A 166 -12.67 -9.59 8.07
C VAL A 166 -11.44 -10.14 8.77
N ASP A 167 -11.47 -11.41 9.16
CA ASP A 167 -10.30 -12.06 9.76
C ASP A 167 -9.06 -11.96 8.86
N PHE A 168 -7.88 -11.83 9.47
CA PHE A 168 -6.60 -11.80 8.74
C PHE A 168 -6.46 -12.96 7.74
N ALA A 169 -6.92 -14.16 8.08
CA ALA A 169 -6.82 -15.33 7.21
C ALA A 169 -7.74 -15.27 5.98
N GLU A 170 -8.83 -14.49 6.03
CA GLU A 170 -9.85 -14.45 4.99
C GLU A 170 -9.84 -13.15 4.18
N ALA A 171 -9.20 -12.10 4.71
CA ALA A 171 -9.29 -10.75 4.15
C ALA A 171 -8.78 -10.65 2.70
N ALA A 172 -7.66 -11.31 2.40
CA ALA A 172 -7.07 -11.31 1.07
C ALA A 172 -8.00 -11.97 0.02
N ASP A 173 -8.60 -13.11 0.38
CA ASP A 173 -9.47 -13.87 -0.51
C ASP A 173 -10.85 -13.21 -0.72
N LYS A 174 -11.27 -12.35 0.21
CA LYS A 174 -12.55 -11.64 0.11
C LYS A 174 -12.50 -10.51 -0.93
N LEU A 175 -11.32 -9.97 -1.23
CA LEU A 175 -11.14 -8.85 -2.15
C LEU A 175 -11.47 -9.27 -3.59
N ALA A 176 -12.13 -8.39 -4.33
CA ALA A 176 -12.58 -8.70 -5.69
C ALA A 176 -11.44 -8.86 -6.71
N PHE A 177 -10.29 -8.24 -6.44
CA PHE A 177 -9.10 -8.30 -7.28
C PHE A 177 -7.95 -8.95 -6.52
N LYS A 178 -7.29 -9.91 -7.17
CA LYS A 178 -6.21 -10.69 -6.57
C LYS A 178 -5.04 -9.80 -6.16
N GLU A 179 -4.76 -8.76 -6.94
CA GLU A 179 -3.70 -7.80 -6.69
C GLU A 179 -3.93 -7.03 -5.39
N ASP A 180 -5.16 -6.61 -5.10
CA ASP A 180 -5.49 -5.99 -3.81
C ASP A 180 -5.32 -7.02 -2.66
N GLY A 181 -5.64 -8.29 -2.91
CA GLY A 181 -5.36 -9.40 -1.98
C GLY A 181 -3.87 -9.57 -1.68
N MET A 182 -3.01 -9.44 -2.69
CA MET A 182 -1.55 -9.47 -2.51
C MET A 182 -1.05 -8.32 -1.62
N VAL A 183 -1.69 -7.14 -1.70
CA VAL A 183 -1.38 -6.01 -0.80
C VAL A 183 -1.67 -6.38 0.65
N VAL A 184 -2.80 -7.03 0.94
CA VAL A 184 -3.13 -7.49 2.29
C VAL A 184 -2.15 -8.55 2.76
N THR A 185 -1.85 -9.56 1.94
CA THR A 185 -0.88 -10.60 2.30
C THR A 185 0.48 -10.00 2.64
N LYS A 186 0.98 -9.08 1.80
CA LYS A 186 2.23 -8.38 2.08
C LYS A 186 2.16 -7.56 3.37
N ALA A 187 1.05 -6.89 3.66
CA ALA A 187 0.90 -6.09 4.86
C ALA A 187 1.01 -6.95 6.13
N LEU A 188 0.35 -8.11 6.14
CA LEU A 188 0.38 -9.05 7.26
C LEU A 188 1.77 -9.69 7.43
N GLU A 189 2.48 -9.95 6.33
CA GLU A 189 3.88 -10.40 6.38
C GLU A 189 4.81 -9.35 6.99
N ASP A 190 4.75 -8.10 6.51
CA ASP A 190 5.57 -7.00 7.03
C ASP A 190 5.25 -6.68 8.50
N LEU A 191 3.98 -6.82 8.91
CA LEU A 191 3.58 -6.74 10.32
C LEU A 191 4.27 -7.81 11.18
N ARG A 192 4.26 -9.07 10.75
CA ARG A 192 4.94 -10.17 11.47
C ARG A 192 6.44 -9.94 11.57
N VAL A 193 7.08 -9.55 10.46
CA VAL A 193 8.51 -9.24 10.43
C VAL A 193 8.85 -8.10 11.39
N SER A 194 7.96 -7.11 11.51
CA SER A 194 8.12 -5.97 12.42
C SER A 194 7.74 -6.30 13.88
N GLY A 195 7.44 -7.57 14.21
CA GLY A 195 7.17 -8.03 15.57
C GLY A 195 5.72 -7.89 16.04
N TYR A 196 4.77 -7.58 15.16
CA TYR A 196 3.35 -7.55 15.48
C TYR A 196 2.72 -8.95 15.35
N ASP A 197 1.73 -9.24 16.20
CA ASP A 197 0.94 -10.49 16.12
C ASP A 197 -0.10 -10.41 15.00
N ALA A 198 0.34 -10.65 13.77
CA ALA A 198 -0.48 -10.63 12.54
C ALA A 198 -0.60 -11.99 11.86
#